data_AF-A0AAD2Y325-F1
#
_entry.id   AF-A0AAD2Y325-F1
#
_cell.length_a   1.000
_cell.length_b   1.000
_cell.length_c   1.000
_cell.angle_alpha   90.00
_cell.angle_beta   90.00
_cell.angle_gamma   90.00
#
_symmetry.space_group_name_H-M   'P 1'
#
loop_
_entity.id
_entity.type
_entity.pdbx_description
1 polymer ?
#
loop_
_entity_poly.entity_id
_entity_poly.type
_entity_poly.pdbx_seq_one_letter_code
_entity_poly.pdbx_strand_id
1 'polypeptide(L)'
;MEAKRVPAGFRILIAVSLFVITFLIARPSDPSSEGEQQFWTALAKLFNQRDIEGFVGVALLIICTVVTLIGYQIIVRVIEKRVNKR
;
A
#
# COMPACT_ATOMS: atom_id res chain seq x y z
N MET A 1 -0.40 14.59 -31.66
CA MET A 1 -1.46 14.86 -30.67
C MET A 1 -0.80 14.89 -29.30
N GLU A 2 -0.92 15.99 -28.57
CA GLU A 2 -0.34 16.11 -27.23
C GLU A 2 -1.04 15.12 -26.29
N ALA A 3 -0.33 14.06 -25.88
CA ALA A 3 -0.86 13.13 -24.91
C ALA A 3 -1.10 13.86 -23.59
N LYS A 4 -2.36 13.98 -23.18
CA LYS A 4 -2.72 14.66 -21.93
C LYS A 4 -2.27 13.80 -20.75
N ARG A 5 -1.11 14.14 -20.17
CA ARG A 5 -0.51 13.43 -19.04
C ARG A 5 -1.20 13.80 -17.73
N VAL A 6 -1.22 12.87 -16.77
CA VAL A 6 -1.69 13.17 -15.42
C VAL A 6 -0.70 14.14 -14.76
N PRO A 7 -1.16 15.30 -14.22
CA PRO A 7 -0.29 16.24 -13.53
C PRO A 7 0.42 15.60 -12.33
N ALA A 8 1.63 16.09 -12.02
CA ALA A 8 2.43 15.57 -10.90
C ALA A 8 1.68 15.62 -9.55
N GLY A 9 0.89 16.66 -9.31
CA GLY A 9 0.08 16.77 -8.09
C GLY A 9 -0.96 15.65 -7.94
N PHE A 10 -1.65 15.28 -9.01
CA PHE A 10 -2.60 14.16 -9.01
C PHE A 10 -1.90 12.82 -8.79
N ARG A 11 -0.71 12.64 -9.37
CA ARG A 11 0.12 11.45 -9.19
C ARG A 11 0.52 11.26 -7.72
N ILE A 12 0.93 12.33 -7.04
CA ILE A 12 1.26 12.32 -5.61
C ILE A 12 0.02 12.01 -4.78
N LEU A 13 -1.13 12.65 -5.06
CA LEU A 13 -2.38 12.39 -4.33
C LEU A 13 -2.82 10.93 -4.44
N ILE A 14 -2.70 10.31 -5.63
CA ILE A 14 -3.01 8.88 -5.83
C ILE A 14 -2.09 8.00 -4.99
N ALA A 15 -0.78 8.28 -5.03
CA ALA A 15 0.21 7.49 -4.29
C ALA A 15 0.00 7.61 -2.78
N VAL A 16 -0.21 8.82 -2.25
CA VAL A 16 -0.46 9.06 -0.83
C VAL A 16 -1.78 8.40 -0.39
N SER A 17 -2.84 8.55 -1.19
CA SER A 17 -4.13 7.91 -0.87
C SER A 17 -4.03 6.39 -0.83
N LEU A 18 -3.35 5.78 -1.81
CA LEU A 18 -3.11 4.33 -1.82
C LEU A 18 -2.30 3.88 -0.61
N PHE A 19 -1.25 4.61 -0.26
CA PHE A 19 -0.43 4.30 0.90
C PHE A 19 -1.26 4.34 2.19
N VAL A 20 -2.00 5.43 2.42
CA VAL A 20 -2.81 5.62 3.63
C VAL A 20 -3.92 4.56 3.72
N ILE A 21 -4.65 4.30 2.63
CA ILE A 21 -5.72 3.29 2.64
C ILE A 21 -5.13 1.89 2.91
N THR A 22 -4.03 1.52 2.25
CA THR A 22 -3.38 0.22 2.46
C THR A 22 -2.89 0.08 3.90
N PHE A 23 -2.29 1.15 4.43
CA PHE A 23 -1.81 1.18 5.80
C PHE A 23 -2.96 1.00 6.80
N LEU A 24 -4.07 1.72 6.61
CA LEU A 24 -5.23 1.62 7.50
C LEU A 24 -5.90 0.24 7.47
N ILE A 25 -5.86 -0.46 6.33
CA ILE A 25 -6.43 -1.81 6.20
C ILE A 25 -5.51 -2.88 6.78
N ALA A 26 -4.20 -2.75 6.54
CA ALA A 26 -3.23 -3.78 6.93
C ALA A 26 -2.74 -3.62 8.36
N ARG A 27 -2.75 -2.39 8.91
CA ARG A 27 -2.31 -2.13 10.29
C ARG A 27 -3.21 -2.90 11.25
N PRO A 28 -2.65 -3.68 12.19
CA PRO A 28 -3.45 -4.31 13.23
C PRO A 28 -4.16 -3.23 14.04
N SER A 29 -5.44 -3.48 14.34
CA SER A 29 -6.26 -2.58 15.16
C SER A 29 -5.67 -2.45 16.57
N ASP A 30 -5.92 -1.35 17.29
CA ASP A 30 -5.55 -1.19 18.70
C ASP A 30 -6.84 -1.02 19.52
N PRO A 31 -7.21 -1.97 20.42
CA PRO A 31 -6.54 -3.24 20.69
C PRO A 31 -6.70 -4.24 19.52
N SER A 32 -5.66 -5.03 19.27
CA SER A 32 -5.65 -6.00 18.16
C SER A 32 -6.53 -7.19 18.47
N SER A 33 -7.29 -7.65 17.48
CA SER A 33 -8.03 -8.91 17.63
C SER A 33 -7.07 -10.09 17.75
N GLU A 34 -7.52 -11.18 18.39
CA GLU A 34 -6.71 -12.40 18.53
C GLU A 34 -6.27 -12.96 17.15
N GLY A 35 -7.12 -12.84 16.13
CA GLY A 35 -6.82 -13.27 14.77
C GLY A 35 -5.70 -12.46 14.10
N GLU A 36 -5.71 -11.13 14.26
CA GLU A 36 -4.65 -10.25 13.75
C GLU A 36 -3.31 -10.56 14.45
N GLN A 37 -3.33 -10.74 15.77
CA GLN A 37 -2.13 -11.13 16.53
C GLN A 37 -1.58 -12.47 16.07
N GLN A 38 -2.42 -13.49 15.87
CA GLN A 38 -1.99 -14.80 15.40
C GLN A 38 -1.39 -14.74 14.00
N PHE A 39 -2.00 -13.98 13.08
CA PHE A 39 -1.49 -13.78 11.73
C PHE A 39 -0.09 -13.17 11.73
N TRP A 40 0.07 -12.04 12.42
CA TRP A 40 1.36 -11.34 12.50
C TRP A 40 2.42 -12.15 13.27
N THR A 41 2.04 -12.85 14.33
CA THR A 41 2.93 -13.74 15.08
C THR A 41 3.36 -14.95 14.25
N ALA A 42 2.46 -15.56 13.48
CA ALA A 42 2.79 -16.68 12.60
C ALA A 42 3.73 -16.25 11.47
N LEU A 43 3.51 -15.08 10.89
CA LEU A 43 4.42 -14.48 9.91
C LEU A 43 5.79 -14.18 10.53
N ALA A 44 5.84 -13.53 11.69
CA ALA A 44 7.10 -13.25 12.38
C ALA A 44 7.89 -14.55 12.66
N LYS A 45 7.20 -15.61 13.09
CA LYS A 45 7.79 -16.95 13.28
C LYS A 45 8.30 -17.56 11.98
N LEU A 46 7.57 -17.41 10.87
CA LEU A 46 8.00 -17.87 9.54
C LEU A 46 9.33 -17.22 9.11
N PHE A 47 9.51 -15.94 9.43
CA PHE A 47 10.75 -15.20 9.17
C PHE A 47 11.77 -15.29 10.31
N ASN A 48 11.54 -16.17 11.30
CA ASN A 48 12.39 -16.38 12.48
C ASN A 48 12.71 -15.09 13.27
N GLN A 49 11.75 -14.15 13.30
CA GLN A 49 11.86 -12.87 14.01
C GLN A 49 11.37 -13.01 15.45
N ARG A 50 12.18 -12.54 16.41
CA ARG A 50 11.81 -12.46 17.84
C ARG A 50 11.10 -11.17 18.20
N ASP A 51 11.35 -10.10 17.46
CA ASP A 51 10.68 -8.80 17.62
C ASP A 51 9.47 -8.72 16.70
N ILE A 52 8.30 -9.06 17.24
CA ILE A 52 7.05 -9.10 16.48
C ILE A 52 6.57 -7.68 16.15
N GLU A 53 6.65 -6.74 17.08
CA GLU A 53 6.23 -5.35 16.83
C GLU A 53 7.10 -4.69 15.75
N GLY A 54 8.42 -4.84 15.85
CA GLY A 54 9.36 -4.35 14.84
C GLY A 54 9.12 -5.00 13.46
N PHE A 55 8.88 -6.32 13.44
CA PHE A 55 8.55 -7.04 12.21
C PHE A 55 7.26 -6.52 11.56
N VAL A 56 6.20 -6.32 12.34
CA VAL A 56 4.91 -5.80 11.85
C VAL A 56 5.10 -4.40 11.24
N GLY A 57 5.85 -3.52 11.92
CA GLY A 57 6.13 -2.17 11.41
C GLY A 57 6.86 -2.20 10.06
N VAL A 58 7.93 -2.99 9.94
CA VAL A 58 8.68 -3.11 8.68
C VAL A 58 7.85 -3.77 7.58
N ALA A 59 7.10 -4.83 7.91
CA ALA A 59 6.24 -5.51 6.96
C ALA A 59 5.14 -4.58 6.41
N LEU A 60 4.54 -3.74 7.27
CA LEU A 60 3.57 -2.73 6.85
C LEU A 60 4.18 -1.73 5.88
N LEU A 61 5.38 -1.22 6.17
CA LEU A 61 6.07 -0.29 5.27
C LEU A 61 6.33 -0.91 3.90
N ILE A 62 6.78 -2.17 3.87
CA ILE A 62 7.04 -2.91 2.62
C ILE A 62 5.74 -3.11 1.85
N ILE A 63 4.69 -3.63 2.48
CA ILE A 63 3.39 -3.89 1.85
C ILE A 63 2.81 -2.59 1.28
N CYS A 64 2.79 -1.52 2.08
CA CYS A 64 2.26 -0.23 1.64
C CYS A 64 3.06 0.33 0.47
N THR A 65 4.39 0.20 0.48
CA THR A 65 5.25 0.65 -0.62
C THR A 65 4.97 -0.13 -1.90
N VAL A 66 4.93 -1.47 -1.82
CA VAL A 66 4.69 -2.33 -2.99
C VAL A 66 3.30 -2.07 -3.59
N VAL A 67 2.26 -2.02 -2.75
CA VAL A 67 0.89 -1.72 -3.19
C VAL A 67 0.80 -0.33 -3.81
N THR A 68 1.47 0.67 -3.21
CA THR A 68 1.49 2.02 -3.75
C THR A 68 2.16 2.06 -5.12
N LEU A 69 3.32 1.42 -5.29
CA LEU A 69 4.04 1.39 -6.57
C LEU A 69 3.22 0.72 -7.68
N ILE A 70 2.61 -0.43 -7.39
CA ILE A 70 1.80 -1.17 -8.36
C ILE A 70 0.49 -0.43 -8.65
N GLY A 71 -0.25 -0.03 -7.60
CA GLY A 71 -1.53 0.65 -7.71
C GLY A 71 -1.40 2.00 -8.42
N TYR A 72 -0.34 2.76 -8.12
CA TYR A 72 -0.04 4.02 -8.79
C TYR A 72 0.10 3.83 -10.31
N GLN A 73 0.92 2.86 -10.74
CA GLN A 73 1.14 2.60 -12.17
C GLN A 73 -0.14 2.21 -12.88
N ILE A 74 -0.98 1.37 -12.25
CA ILE A 74 -2.25 0.93 -12.82
C ILE A 74 -3.21 2.12 -12.96
N ILE A 75 -3.41 2.89 -11.89
CA ILE A 75 -4.35 4.02 -11.87
C ILE A 75 -3.94 5.09 -12.89
N VAL A 76 -2.66 5.48 -12.91
CA VAL A 76 -2.17 6.48 -13.88
C VAL A 76 -2.38 5.98 -15.31
N ARG A 77 -2.03 4.72 -15.62
CA ARG A 77 -2.25 4.15 -16.96
C ARG A 77 -3.73 4.13 -17.36
N VAL A 78 -4.62 3.80 -16.43
CA VAL A 78 -6.07 3.79 -16.69
C VAL A 78 -6.59 5.21 -16.95
N ILE A 79 -6.16 6.19 -16.15
CA ILE A 79 -6.56 7.59 -16.33
C ILE A 79 -6.02 8.13 -17.66
N GLU A 80 -4.74 7.93 -17.97
CA GLU A 80 -4.14 8.39 -19.24
C GLU A 80 -4.82 7.73 -20.44
N LYS A 81 -5.12 6.42 -20.39
CA LYS A 81 -5.90 5.73 -21.42
C LYS A 81 -7.31 6.30 -21.59
N ARG A 82 -8.02 6.59 -20.49
CA ARG A 82 -9.37 7.16 -20.53
C ARG A 82 -9.38 8.56 -21.12
N VAL A 83 -8.41 9.38 -20.75
CA VAL A 83 -8.30 10.78 -21.17
C VAL A 83 -7.90 10.89 -22.64
N ASN A 84 -7.02 10.02 -23.14
CA ASN A 84 -6.52 10.06 -24.52
C ASN A 84 -7.36 9.23 -25.51
N LYS A 85 -8.40 8.54 -25.03
CA LYS A 85 -9.41 7.83 -25.84
C LYS A 85 -10.68 8.67 -26.05
N ARG A 86 -10.82 9.76 -25.29
CA ARG A 86 -11.71 10.88 -25.62
C ARG A 86 -10.96 11.87 -26.49
#